data_AF-A0A0D4CNT8-F1
#
_entry.id   AF-A0A0D4CNT8-F1
#
_cell.length_a   1.000
_cell.length_b   1.000
_cell.length_c   1.000
_cell.angle_alpha   90.00
_cell.angle_beta   90.00
_cell.angle_gamma   90.00
#
_symmetry.space_group_name_H-M   'P 1'
#
loop_
_entity.id
_entity.type
_entity.pdbx_description
1 polymer ?
#
loop_
_entity_poly.entity_id
_entity_poly.type
_entity_poly.pdbx_seq_one_letter_code
_entity_poly.pdbx_strand_id
1 'polypeptide(L)'
;MTEKNVVLKKDVKKADGTVIAVMVAYLTGDGSTPVIQTSGAPNYHSVIGYKDDGTPIINHEDDMLIENAQQNFMAEAIKEQKKLCVENGVDPDLVNILDAEKKVDTNNE
;
A
#
# COMPACT_ATOMS: atom_id res chain seq x y z
N MET A 1 -10.75 19.34 -16.13
CA MET A 1 -10.58 17.90 -16.39
C MET A 1 -10.94 17.17 -15.11
N THR A 2 -11.66 16.06 -15.17
CA THR A 2 -11.96 15.27 -13.96
C THR A 2 -10.75 14.37 -13.70
N GLU A 3 -10.03 14.59 -12.60
CA GLU A 3 -8.93 13.70 -12.20
C GLU A 3 -9.45 12.29 -11.97
N LYS A 4 -8.79 11.31 -12.60
CA LYS A 4 -9.20 9.92 -12.54
C LYS A 4 -8.53 9.27 -11.34
N ASN A 5 -9.35 8.87 -10.37
CA ASN A 5 -8.89 8.22 -9.14
C ASN A 5 -9.22 6.73 -9.16
N VAL A 6 -8.28 5.91 -8.68
CA VAL A 6 -8.44 4.45 -8.54
C VAL A 6 -8.21 4.06 -7.09
N VAL A 7 -9.03 3.13 -6.60
CA VAL A 7 -8.82 2.50 -5.29
C VAL A 7 -8.49 1.04 -5.53
N LEU A 8 -7.29 0.62 -5.16
CA LEU A 8 -6.92 -0.80 -5.14
C LEU A 8 -7.23 -1.37 -3.76
N LYS A 9 -7.77 -2.58 -3.72
CA LYS A 9 -8.03 -3.33 -2.49
C LYS A 9 -7.58 -4.77 -2.65
N LYS A 10 -6.97 -5.34 -1.62
CA LYS A 10 -6.49 -6.73 -1.63
C LYS A 10 -6.62 -7.36 -0.25
N ASP A 11 -7.22 -8.54 -0.21
CA ASP A 11 -7.22 -9.39 0.99
C ASP A 11 -5.91 -10.18 1.04
N VAL A 12 -5.32 -10.26 2.22
CA VAL A 12 -4.24 -11.21 2.54
C VAL A 12 -4.87 -12.44 3.17
N LYS A 13 -4.63 -13.61 2.60
CA LYS A 13 -5.26 -14.87 3.03
C LYS A 13 -4.22 -15.93 3.38
N LYS A 14 -4.51 -16.75 4.39
CA LYS A 14 -3.79 -18.00 4.64
C LYS A 14 -4.12 -19.05 3.57
N ALA A 15 -3.38 -20.15 3.57
CA ALA A 15 -3.60 -21.28 2.67
C ALA A 15 -5.00 -21.90 2.80
N ASP A 16 -5.61 -21.84 3.99
CA ASP A 16 -6.97 -22.32 4.26
C ASP A 16 -8.08 -21.34 3.82
N GLY A 17 -7.70 -20.18 3.25
CA GLY A 17 -8.62 -19.15 2.79
C GLY A 17 -8.99 -18.09 3.84
N THR A 18 -8.51 -18.22 5.08
CA THR A 18 -8.75 -17.24 6.16
C THR A 18 -8.14 -15.88 5.81
N VAL A 19 -8.95 -14.82 5.80
CA VAL A 19 -8.47 -13.45 5.61
C VAL A 19 -7.82 -12.95 6.90
N ILE A 20 -6.56 -12.52 6.79
CA ILE A 20 -5.76 -12.03 7.92
C ILE A 20 -5.54 -10.52 7.90
N ALA A 21 -5.49 -9.92 6.72
CA ALA A 21 -5.38 -8.47 6.59
C ALA A 21 -6.08 -8.00 5.32
N VAL A 22 -6.40 -6.72 5.27
CA VAL A 22 -6.88 -6.02 4.07
C VAL A 22 -5.93 -4.87 3.79
N MET A 23 -5.53 -4.75 2.53
CA MET A 23 -4.70 -3.65 2.05
C MET A 23 -5.50 -2.76 1.13
N VAL A 24 -5.28 -1.45 1.24
CA VAL A 24 -5.91 -0.44 0.39
C VAL A 24 -4.86 0.56 -0.07
N ALA A 25 -4.92 0.95 -1.34
CA ALA A 25 -4.14 2.05 -1.89
C ALA A 25 -5.08 2.99 -2.66
N TYR A 26 -4.93 4.28 -2.43
CA TYR A 26 -5.65 5.34 -3.14
C TYR A 26 -4.69 5.97 -4.13
N LEU A 27 -5.05 5.95 -5.41
CA LEU A 27 -4.20 6.35 -6.52
C LEU A 27 -4.86 7.50 -7.27
N THR A 28 -4.10 8.55 -7.49
CA THR A 28 -4.54 9.83 -8.07
C THR A 28 -3.83 10.13 -9.39
N GLY A 29 -2.70 9.47 -9.67
CA GLY A 29 -1.87 9.78 -10.84
C GLY A 29 -1.17 11.14 -10.77
N ASP A 30 -0.90 11.64 -9.57
CA ASP A 30 -0.24 12.93 -9.31
C ASP A 30 1.29 12.85 -9.24
N GLY A 31 1.88 11.69 -9.59
CA GLY A 31 3.32 11.45 -9.52
C GLY A 31 3.82 11.05 -8.13
N SER A 32 2.97 11.06 -7.10
CA SER A 32 3.36 10.61 -5.75
C SER A 32 3.57 9.10 -5.72
N THR A 33 4.49 8.66 -4.85
CA THR A 33 4.66 7.24 -4.53
C THR A 33 3.44 6.75 -3.71
N PRO A 34 2.77 5.65 -4.09
CA PRO A 34 1.59 5.15 -3.39
C PRO A 34 1.87 4.83 -1.91
N VAL A 35 0.87 5.12 -1.06
CA VAL A 35 0.87 4.68 0.34
C VAL A 35 -0.07 3.50 0.49
N ILE A 36 0.45 2.39 1.00
CA ILE A 36 -0.34 1.20 1.30
C ILE A 36 -0.85 1.29 2.74
N GLN A 37 -2.17 1.29 2.91
CA GLN A 37 -2.80 1.13 4.21
C GLN A 37 -3.11 -0.34 4.43
N THR A 38 -2.57 -0.93 5.50
CA THR A 38 -2.85 -2.31 5.90
C THR A 38 -3.63 -2.30 7.20
N SER A 39 -4.73 -3.03 7.24
CA SER A 39 -5.55 -3.24 8.44
C SER A 39 -5.66 -4.74 8.72
N GLY A 40 -5.46 -5.14 9.97
CA GLY A 40 -5.80 -6.50 10.42
C GLY A 40 -7.30 -6.76 10.22
N ALA A 41 -7.65 -7.97 9.82
CA ALA A 41 -9.06 -8.35 9.66
C ALA A 41 -9.81 -8.31 11.03
N PRO A 42 -11.13 -8.09 11.07
CA PRO A 42 -11.89 -8.09 12.33
C PRO A 42 -11.81 -9.43 13.09
N ASN A 43 -11.57 -10.54 12.38
CA ASN A 43 -11.43 -11.88 12.93
C ASN A 43 -9.95 -12.29 13.09
N TYR A 44 -9.04 -11.30 13.15
CA TYR A 44 -7.62 -11.55 13.12
C TYR A 44 -7.12 -12.08 14.47
N HIS A 45 -6.88 -13.39 14.49
CA HIS A 45 -6.30 -14.14 15.62
C HIS A 45 -4.77 -14.25 15.55
N SER A 46 -4.10 -13.36 14.83
CA SER A 46 -2.62 -13.37 14.80
C SER A 46 -2.03 -13.06 16.17
N VAL A 47 -2.75 -12.30 17.00
CA VAL A 47 -2.38 -12.06 18.39
C VAL A 47 -2.74 -13.30 19.19
N ILE A 48 -1.73 -14.11 19.48
CA ILE A 48 -1.81 -15.33 20.28
C ILE A 48 -1.95 -14.98 21.77
N GLY A 49 -1.39 -13.83 22.18
CA GLY A 49 -1.44 -13.33 23.53
C GLY A 49 -0.70 -12.00 23.66
N TYR A 50 -0.42 -11.59 24.89
CA TYR A 50 0.33 -10.36 25.19
C TYR A 50 1.43 -10.68 26.20
N LYS A 51 2.56 -10.00 26.08
CA LYS A 51 3.62 -10.04 27.09
C LYS A 51 3.26 -9.14 28.28
N ASP A 52 4.03 -9.23 29.36
CA ASP A 52 3.83 -8.42 30.57
C ASP A 52 3.94 -6.90 30.33
N ASP A 53 4.65 -6.48 29.28
CA ASP A 53 4.76 -5.08 28.86
C ASP A 53 3.59 -4.60 27.98
N GLY A 54 2.60 -5.47 27.73
CA GLY A 54 1.44 -5.19 26.89
C GLY A 54 1.71 -5.32 25.38
N THR A 55 2.91 -5.71 24.95
CA THR A 55 3.18 -5.95 23.52
C THR A 55 2.50 -7.23 23.04
N PRO A 56 1.91 -7.25 21.84
CA PRO A 56 1.24 -8.44 21.31
C PRO A 56 2.27 -9.52 20.93
N ILE A 57 1.89 -10.78 21.16
CA ILE A 57 2.59 -11.95 20.65
C ILE A 57 1.92 -12.32 19.32
N ILE A 58 2.61 -12.06 18.21
CA ILE A 58 2.07 -12.26 16.87
C ILE A 58 2.53 -13.60 16.30
N ASN A 59 1.66 -14.30 15.59
CA ASN A 59 2.03 -15.45 14.78
C ASN A 59 2.99 -15.01 13.66
N HIS A 60 4.22 -15.51 13.70
CA HIS A 60 5.28 -15.12 12.77
C HIS A 60 4.97 -15.45 11.29
N GLU A 61 4.26 -16.56 11.03
CA GLU A 61 3.89 -16.93 9.65
C GLU A 61 2.90 -15.93 9.06
N ASP A 62 1.94 -15.46 9.85
CA ASP A 62 0.96 -14.45 9.42
C ASP A 62 1.64 -13.10 9.15
N ASP A 63 2.61 -12.73 9.99
CA ASP A 63 3.39 -11.50 9.85
C ASP A 63 4.19 -11.51 8.53
N MET A 64 4.92 -12.61 8.27
CA MET A 64 5.64 -12.81 7.01
C MET A 64 4.72 -12.81 5.79
N LEU A 65 3.51 -13.38 5.89
CA LEU A 65 2.53 -13.35 4.80
C LEU A 65 2.08 -11.93 4.50
N ILE A 66 1.85 -11.11 5.53
CA ILE A 66 1.44 -9.71 5.36
C ILE A 66 2.57 -8.89 4.76
N GLU A 67 3.80 -9.01 5.25
CA GLU A 67 4.96 -8.28 4.71
C GLU A 67 5.18 -8.59 3.22
N ASN A 68 5.15 -9.87 2.84
CA ASN A 68 5.27 -10.26 1.43
C ASN A 68 4.10 -9.75 0.59
N ALA A 69 2.88 -9.76 1.13
CA ALA A 69 1.73 -9.23 0.43
C ALA A 69 1.83 -7.72 0.22
N GLN A 70 2.35 -6.96 1.21
CA GLN A 70 2.59 -5.52 1.12
C GLN A 70 3.57 -5.18 0.01
N GLN A 71 4.69 -5.89 -0.10
CA GLN A 71 5.68 -5.65 -1.17
C GLN A 71 5.08 -5.88 -2.56
N ASN A 72 4.36 -6.99 -2.74
CA ASN A 72 3.68 -7.29 -4.00
C ASN A 72 2.59 -6.27 -4.35
N PHE A 73 1.82 -5.85 -3.35
CA PHE A 73 0.76 -4.86 -3.54
C PHE A 73 1.31 -3.46 -3.81
N MET A 74 2.44 -3.10 -3.23
CA MET A 74 3.16 -1.87 -3.55
C MET A 74 3.61 -1.85 -5.02
N ALA A 75 4.15 -2.95 -5.53
CA ALA A 75 4.52 -3.05 -6.94
C ALA A 75 3.31 -2.92 -7.88
N GLU A 76 2.17 -3.55 -7.52
CA GLU A 76 0.89 -3.40 -8.24
C GLU A 76 0.41 -1.94 -8.23
N ALA A 77 0.47 -1.29 -7.06
CA ALA A 77 0.06 0.10 -6.88
C ALA A 77 0.94 1.08 -7.66
N ILE A 78 2.26 0.93 -7.63
CA ILE A 78 3.20 1.74 -8.43
C ILE A 78 2.89 1.60 -9.91
N LYS A 79 2.66 0.37 -10.39
CA LYS A 79 2.34 0.12 -11.81
C LYS A 79 1.06 0.85 -12.22
N GLU A 80 0.04 0.85 -11.38
CA GLU A 80 -1.23 1.52 -11.69
C GLU A 80 -1.13 3.04 -11.57
N GLN A 81 -0.44 3.55 -10.54
CA GLN A 81 -0.17 4.98 -10.36
C GLN A 81 0.56 5.56 -11.58
N LYS A 82 1.56 4.85 -12.13
CA LYS A 82 2.25 5.27 -13.36
C LYS A 82 1.34 5.38 -14.57
N LYS A 83 0.38 4.46 -14.74
CA LYS A 83 -0.60 4.56 -15.83
C LYS A 83 -1.47 5.80 -15.65
N LEU A 84 -1.94 6.06 -14.43
CA LEU A 84 -2.73 7.25 -14.12
C LEU A 84 -1.93 8.54 -14.36
N CYS A 85 -0.63 8.56 -14.04
CA CYS A 85 0.25 9.69 -14.36
C CYS A 85 0.24 10.00 -15.85
N VAL A 86 0.43 8.99 -16.71
CA VAL A 86 0.37 9.16 -18.17
C VAL A 86 -0.99 9.68 -18.63
N GLU A 87 -2.08 9.13 -18.09
CA GLU A 87 -3.45 9.58 -18.41
C GLU A 87 -3.71 11.04 -17.99
N ASN A 88 -3.06 11.50 -16.91
CA ASN A 88 -3.20 12.85 -16.37
C ASN A 88 -2.14 13.84 -16.89
N GLY A 89 -1.18 13.40 -17.71
CA GLY A 89 -0.09 14.23 -18.23
C GLY A 89 1.04 14.52 -17.22
N VAL A 90 1.17 13.69 -16.18
CA VAL A 90 2.24 13.73 -15.18
C VAL A 90 3.35 12.74 -15.53
N ASP A 91 4.59 13.08 -15.20
CA ASP A 91 5.75 12.19 -15.41
C ASP A 91 5.65 10.94 -14.51
N PRO A 92 5.51 9.72 -15.07
CA PRO A 92 5.41 8.48 -14.30
C PRO A 92 6.71 8.09 -13.58
N ASP A 93 7.86 8.69 -13.90
CA ASP A 93 9.12 8.34 -13.24
C ASP A 93 9.24 8.91 -11.83
N LEU A 94 8.47 9.96 -11.51
CA LEU A 94 8.34 10.54 -10.17
C LEU A 94 7.87 9.51 -9.14
N VAL A 95 7.00 8.58 -9.55
CA VAL A 95 6.35 7.57 -8.70
C VAL A 95 7.35 6.63 -7.99
N ASN A 96 8.58 6.48 -8.52
CA ASN A 96 9.56 5.55 -7.93
C ASN A 96 10.41 6.19 -6.83
N ILE A 97 10.37 7.51 -6.68
CA ILE A 97 11.23 8.25 -5.77
C ILE A 97 10.32 8.94 -4.77
N LEU A 98 10.51 8.61 -3.49
CA LEU A 98 9.77 9.25 -2.40
C LEU A 98 9.93 10.78 -2.46
N ASP A 99 8.82 11.48 -2.35
CA ASP A 99 8.72 12.95 -2.35
C ASP A 99 9.24 13.63 -3.64
N ALA A 100 9.42 12.91 -4.75
CA ALA A 100 9.88 13.53 -6.00
C ALA A 100 8.84 14.46 -6.63
N GLU A 101 7.55 14.23 -6.40
CA GLU A 101 6.47 15.10 -6.83
C GLU A 101 6.59 16.51 -6.27
N LYS A 102 7.19 16.67 -5.07
CA LYS A 102 7.40 17.96 -4.41
C LYS A 102 8.61 18.74 -4.96
N LYS A 103 9.51 18.08 -5.69
CA LYS A 103 10.73 18.70 -6.23
C LYS A 103 10.52 19.40 -7.57
N VAL A 104 9.41 19.10 -8.26
CA VAL A 104 9.11 19.71 -9.56
C VAL A 104 8.66 21.18 -9.38
N ASP A 105 8.07 21.51 -8.23
CA ASP A 105 7.60 22.87 -7.91
C ASP A 105 8.71 23.86 -7.51
N THR A 106 9.92 23.38 -7.17
CA THR A 106 11.02 24.24 -6.67
C THR A 106 11.89 24.91 -7.75
N ASN A 107 11.55 24.79 -9.03
CA ASN A 107 12.34 25.38 -10.14
C ASN A 107 11.78 26.73 -10.67
N ASN A 108 10.93 27.42 -9.91
CA ASN A 108 10.39 28.75 -10.24
C ASN A 108 10.76 29.83 -9.21
N GLU A 109 12.03 29.89 -8.77
CA GLU A 109 12.59 31.07 -8.08
C GLU A 109 13.68 31.75 -8.92
#